data_AF-A0A7J5ZB88-F1
#
_entry.id   AF-A0A7J5ZB88-F1
#
_cell.length_a   1.000
_cell.length_b   1.000
_cell.length_c   1.000
_cell.angle_alpha   90.00
_cell.angle_beta   90.00
_cell.angle_gamma   90.00
#
_symmetry.space_group_name_H-M   'P 1'
#
loop_
_entity.id
_entity.type
_entity.pdbx_description
1 polymer ?
#
loop_
_entity_poly.entity_id
_entity_poly.type
_entity_poly.pdbx_seq_one_letter_code
_entity_poly.pdbx_strand_id
1 'polypeptide(L)'
;MAKSVRTDMLTVHAMGWNHRKENGLHIALSSRFKRFTAEKTEAVTESLKKMQDQLNCSDDMLELWVDDKQWASKGSASASPADAGCLQISIEALFVSICQKKHYLYRQNDRNKRRQKIFQKIAQENKRLLEDIHKYNQQPDGDPIDTNKVVEKLSTKSAESMIWPWQEPNREEKQILVKEMMQHCQYLKDSVSKVQTLMAPVSLITQTGSYPNGITEEGYKGLMCLLRRNLHDLRLKQQTVAGPYRGILEPSPRLVGGGRGQGSRKRLAK
;
A
#
# COMPACT_ATOMS: atom_id res chain seq x y z
N MET A 1 -32.32 21.56 46.79
CA MET A 1 -32.33 21.97 45.38
C MET A 1 -31.07 21.47 44.69
N ALA A 2 -31.21 20.50 43.78
CA ALA A 2 -30.10 19.89 43.06
C ALA A 2 -29.51 20.92 42.07
N LYS A 3 -28.26 21.34 42.30
CA LYS A 3 -27.50 22.08 41.29
C LYS A 3 -27.18 21.10 40.18
N SER A 4 -27.97 21.11 39.10
CA SER A 4 -27.64 20.36 37.89
C SER A 4 -26.23 20.75 37.45
N VAL A 5 -25.40 19.74 37.18
CA VAL A 5 -24.05 19.89 36.66
C VAL A 5 -24.12 20.74 35.39
N ARG A 6 -23.75 22.02 35.47
CA ARG A 6 -23.57 22.89 34.31
C ARG A 6 -22.32 22.39 33.60
N THR A 7 -22.48 21.53 32.60
CA THR A 7 -21.39 21.11 31.74
C THR A 7 -20.81 22.35 31.08
N ASP A 8 -19.57 22.67 31.40
CA ASP A 8 -18.87 23.85 30.86
C ASP A 8 -18.87 23.81 29.33
N MET A 9 -19.13 24.95 28.70
CA MET A 9 -19.24 25.10 27.25
C MET A 9 -17.96 24.66 26.53
N LEU A 10 -16.79 24.86 27.15
CA LEU A 10 -15.51 24.35 26.64
C LEU A 10 -15.49 22.82 26.60
N THR A 11 -16.04 22.17 27.63
CA THR A 11 -16.13 20.71 27.69
C THR A 11 -17.05 20.19 26.58
N VAL A 12 -18.20 20.84 26.35
CA VAL A 12 -19.12 20.48 25.26
C VAL A 12 -18.46 20.63 23.89
N HIS A 13 -17.71 21.72 23.68
CA HIS A 13 -16.98 21.95 22.43
C HIS A 13 -15.85 20.94 22.21
N ALA A 14 -15.08 20.63 23.26
CA ALA A 14 -14.03 19.63 23.21
C ALA A 14 -14.59 18.23 22.92
N MET A 15 -15.68 17.84 23.58
CA MET A 15 -16.38 16.57 23.30
C MET A 15 -16.90 16.52 21.85
N GLY A 16 -17.50 17.61 21.37
CA GLY A 16 -17.99 17.71 19.99
C GLY A 16 -16.87 17.65 18.95
N TRP A 17 -15.73 18.29 19.22
CA TRP A 17 -14.55 18.19 18.36
C TRP A 17 -14.00 16.77 18.33
N ASN A 18 -13.84 16.13 19.50
CA ASN A 18 -13.37 14.74 19.57
C ASN A 18 -14.29 13.79 18.79
N HIS A 19 -15.62 13.95 18.92
CA HIS A 19 -16.59 13.17 18.14
C HIS A 19 -16.43 13.38 16.64
N ARG A 20 -16.26 14.63 16.18
CA ARG A 20 -16.04 14.92 14.75
C ARG A 20 -14.73 14.35 14.25
N LYS A 21 -13.65 14.43 15.03
CA LYS A 21 -12.35 13.84 14.69
C LYS A 21 -12.45 12.32 14.57
N GLU A 22 -13.06 11.66 15.55
CA GLU A 22 -13.25 10.21 15.56
C GLU A 22 -14.09 9.76 14.35
N ASN A 23 -15.22 10.43 14.11
CA ASN A 23 -16.12 10.10 12.99
C ASN A 23 -15.45 10.34 11.62
N GLY A 24 -14.61 11.35 11.49
CA GLY A 24 -13.92 11.69 10.24
C GLY A 24 -12.58 10.98 10.03
N LEU A 25 -12.06 10.26 11.04
CA LEU A 25 -10.71 9.71 11.01
C LEU A 25 -10.51 8.72 9.87
N HIS A 26 -11.49 7.85 9.61
CA HIS A 26 -11.42 6.88 8.53
C HIS A 26 -11.41 7.53 7.14
N ILE A 27 -12.12 8.63 6.96
CA ILE A 27 -12.10 9.43 5.72
C ILE A 27 -10.73 10.08 5.57
N ALA A 28 -10.23 10.73 6.62
CA ALA A 28 -8.92 11.40 6.59
C ALA A 28 -7.78 10.42 6.29
N LEU A 29 -7.71 9.28 6.98
CA LEU A 29 -6.68 8.27 6.78
C LEU A 29 -6.77 7.64 5.39
N SER A 30 -7.97 7.29 4.92
CA SER A 30 -8.15 6.69 3.58
C SER A 30 -7.85 7.70 2.46
N SER A 31 -8.24 8.96 2.62
CA SER A 31 -7.95 10.02 1.65
C SER A 31 -6.47 10.35 1.60
N ARG A 32 -5.79 10.46 2.75
CA ARG A 32 -4.33 10.67 2.79
C ARG A 32 -3.59 9.50 2.15
N PHE A 33 -4.03 8.26 2.39
CA PHE A 33 -3.46 7.07 1.75
C PHE A 33 -3.60 7.12 0.22
N LYS A 34 -4.80 7.42 -0.30
CA LYS A 34 -5.05 7.56 -1.74
C LYS A 34 -4.25 8.71 -2.37
N ARG A 35 -4.23 9.86 -1.70
CA ARG A 35 -3.50 11.06 -2.11
C ARG A 35 -1.99 10.80 -2.16
N PHE A 36 -1.45 10.15 -1.13
CA PHE A 36 -0.06 9.71 -1.10
C PHE A 36 0.30 8.81 -2.29
N THR A 37 -0.59 7.88 -2.67
CA THR A 37 -0.35 7.00 -3.82
C THR A 37 -0.44 7.69 -5.19
N ALA A 38 -1.19 8.79 -5.33
CA ALA A 38 -1.45 9.46 -6.60
C ALA A 38 -0.62 10.76 -6.80
N GLU A 39 -0.44 11.56 -5.76
CA GLU A 39 0.24 12.86 -5.87
C GLU A 39 1.76 12.73 -5.93
N LYS A 40 2.36 11.68 -5.34
CA LYS A 40 3.82 11.48 -5.51
C LYS A 40 4.18 11.19 -6.96
N THR A 41 3.33 10.48 -7.69
CA THR A 41 3.55 10.24 -9.12
C THR A 41 3.38 11.53 -9.92
N GLU A 42 2.36 12.33 -9.60
CA GLU A 42 2.07 13.58 -10.29
C GLU A 42 3.13 14.67 -10.02
N ALA A 43 3.50 14.91 -8.76
CA ALA A 43 4.54 15.88 -8.39
C ALA A 43 5.92 15.54 -8.99
N VAL A 44 6.26 14.26 -9.08
CA VAL A 44 7.48 13.81 -9.76
C VAL A 44 7.38 14.11 -11.25
N THR A 45 6.24 13.83 -11.90
CA THR A 45 6.06 14.15 -13.32
C THR A 45 6.05 15.64 -13.62
N GLU A 46 5.45 16.47 -12.76
CA GLU A 46 5.46 17.93 -12.90
C GLU A 46 6.86 18.51 -12.69
N SER A 47 7.61 18.01 -11.70
CA SER A 47 9.00 18.42 -11.50
C SER A 47 9.89 18.03 -12.68
N LEU A 48 9.65 16.86 -13.28
CA LEU A 48 10.38 16.38 -14.45
C LEU A 48 10.07 17.27 -15.67
N LYS A 49 8.79 17.59 -15.87
CA LYS A 49 8.34 18.50 -16.93
C LYS A 49 8.90 19.91 -16.75
N LYS A 50 8.92 20.42 -15.52
CA LYS A 50 9.53 21.72 -15.22
C LYS A 50 11.03 21.75 -15.50
N MET A 51 11.76 20.68 -15.17
CA MET A 51 13.18 20.56 -15.53
C MET A 51 13.36 20.45 -17.06
N GLN A 52 12.49 19.72 -17.75
CA GLN A 52 12.48 19.63 -19.21
C GLN A 52 12.29 21.00 -19.87
N ASP A 53 11.31 21.78 -19.37
CA ASP A 53 11.02 23.13 -19.85
C ASP A 53 12.18 24.10 -19.53
N GLN A 54 12.78 24.02 -18.34
CA GLN A 54 13.92 24.84 -17.93
C GLN A 54 15.18 24.58 -18.77
N LEU A 55 15.39 23.33 -19.19
CA LEU A 55 16.55 22.94 -19.99
C LEU A 55 16.28 23.03 -21.50
N ASN A 56 15.07 23.43 -21.91
CA ASN A 56 14.62 23.52 -23.29
C ASN A 56 14.90 22.22 -24.07
N CYS A 57 14.85 21.08 -23.37
CA CYS A 57 15.15 19.76 -23.92
C CYS A 57 13.92 19.23 -24.66
N SER A 58 13.96 19.28 -26.00
CA SER A 58 12.98 18.57 -26.81
C SER A 58 13.12 17.06 -26.60
N ASP A 59 12.04 16.31 -26.83
CA ASP A 59 12.04 14.84 -26.80
C ASP A 59 13.13 14.25 -27.73
N ASP A 60 13.42 14.95 -28.83
CA ASP A 60 14.48 14.60 -29.79
C ASP A 60 15.90 14.80 -29.24
N MET A 61 16.12 15.76 -28.34
CA MET A 61 17.42 15.97 -27.68
C MET A 61 17.69 14.90 -26.61
N LEU A 62 16.63 14.40 -25.94
CA LEU A 62 16.72 13.26 -25.04
C LEU A 62 17.11 11.98 -25.79
N GLU A 63 16.56 11.75 -26.98
CA GLU A 63 16.99 10.65 -27.88
C GLU A 63 18.48 10.78 -28.26
N LEU A 64 18.94 12.00 -28.59
CA LEU A 64 20.35 12.25 -28.94
C LEU A 64 21.31 12.02 -27.74
N TRP A 65 20.89 12.38 -26.53
CA TRP A 65 21.70 12.19 -25.30
C TRP A 65 21.72 10.73 -24.83
N VAL A 66 20.68 9.97 -25.16
CA VAL A 66 20.64 8.51 -24.94
C VAL A 66 21.57 7.77 -25.92
N ASP A 67 21.77 8.30 -27.12
CA ASP A 67 22.77 7.78 -28.08
C ASP A 67 24.22 8.09 -27.67
N ASP A 68 24.45 9.17 -26.91
CA ASP A 68 25.75 9.52 -26.34
C ASP A 68 26.10 8.70 -25.07
N LYS A 69 25.56 7.48 -24.91
CA LYS A 69 25.91 6.58 -23.79
C LYS A 69 27.29 5.94 -23.88
N GLN A 70 28.07 6.23 -24.92
CA GLN A 70 29.38 5.61 -25.12
C GLN A 70 30.47 6.17 -24.18
N TRP A 71 30.34 7.40 -23.68
CA TRP A 71 31.32 7.97 -22.74
C TRP A 71 31.18 7.42 -21.31
N ALA A 72 29.95 7.05 -20.88
CA ALA A 72 29.72 6.41 -19.58
C ALA A 72 30.18 4.93 -19.53
N SER A 73 30.21 4.23 -20.67
CA SER A 73 30.71 2.84 -20.75
C SER A 73 32.24 2.73 -20.74
N LYS A 74 32.96 3.82 -21.04
CA LYS A 74 34.44 3.83 -21.10
C LYS A 74 35.11 4.20 -19.77
N GLY A 75 34.35 4.68 -18.78
CA GLY A 75 34.88 5.13 -17.50
C GLY A 75 35.09 4.05 -16.42
N SER A 76 34.61 2.82 -16.61
CA SER A 76 34.66 1.76 -15.58
C SER A 76 35.78 0.74 -15.78
N ALA A 77 36.94 1.13 -16.28
CA ALA A 77 38.09 0.23 -16.39
C ALA A 77 38.84 0.00 -15.05
N SER A 78 38.36 0.56 -13.93
CA SER A 78 39.06 0.50 -12.63
C SER A 78 38.20 0.09 -11.42
N ALA A 79 36.93 -0.29 -11.59
CA ALA A 79 36.13 -0.80 -10.47
C ALA A 79 35.98 -2.32 -10.58
N SER A 80 36.33 -3.02 -9.50
CA SER A 80 36.17 -4.47 -9.40
C SER A 80 34.75 -4.89 -9.82
N PRO A 81 34.58 -5.93 -10.65
CA PRO A 81 33.29 -6.34 -11.22
C PRO A 81 32.26 -6.88 -10.19
N ALA A 82 32.52 -6.73 -8.89
CA ALA A 82 31.75 -7.29 -7.79
C ALA A 82 31.04 -6.23 -6.92
N ASP A 83 31.01 -4.97 -7.31
CA ASP A 83 30.40 -3.92 -6.50
C ASP A 83 28.86 -3.91 -6.67
N ALA A 84 28.13 -4.04 -5.56
CA ALA A 84 26.67 -4.14 -5.53
C ALA A 84 25.99 -2.92 -6.19
N GLY A 85 26.60 -1.75 -6.06
CA GLY A 85 26.14 -0.51 -6.69
C GLY A 85 26.17 -0.57 -8.22
N CYS A 86 27.17 -1.22 -8.83
CA CYS A 86 27.26 -1.32 -10.29
C CYS A 86 26.16 -2.22 -10.88
N LEU A 87 25.83 -3.32 -10.19
CA LEU A 87 24.72 -4.20 -10.58
C LEU A 87 23.39 -3.48 -10.45
N GLN A 88 23.18 -2.74 -9.35
CA GLN A 88 21.97 -1.95 -9.14
C GLN A 88 21.74 -0.94 -10.26
N ILE A 89 22.75 -0.13 -10.61
CA ILE A 89 22.68 0.84 -11.71
C ILE A 89 22.38 0.16 -13.05
N SER A 90 22.97 -1.03 -13.29
CA SER A 90 22.72 -1.79 -14.53
C SER A 90 21.28 -2.28 -14.62
N ILE A 91 20.75 -2.82 -13.52
CA ILE A 91 19.37 -3.30 -13.42
C ILE A 91 18.39 -2.13 -13.62
N GLU A 92 18.64 -0.95 -13.05
CA GLU A 92 17.82 0.25 -13.27
C GLU A 92 17.79 0.67 -14.73
N ALA A 93 18.99 0.79 -15.33
CA ALA A 93 19.12 1.23 -16.70
C ALA A 93 18.42 0.28 -17.68
N LEU A 94 18.55 -1.04 -17.47
CA LEU A 94 17.88 -2.05 -18.29
C LEU A 94 16.36 -2.01 -18.12
N PHE A 95 15.86 -1.89 -16.89
CA PHE A 95 14.43 -1.84 -16.62
C PHE A 95 13.75 -0.65 -17.31
N VAL A 96 14.31 0.56 -17.17
CA VAL A 96 13.77 1.76 -17.84
C VAL A 96 13.82 1.63 -19.35
N SER A 97 14.93 1.14 -19.88
CA SER A 97 15.13 0.92 -21.30
C SER A 97 14.06 -0.02 -21.90
N ILE A 98 13.73 -1.11 -21.21
CA ILE A 98 12.68 -2.04 -21.64
C ILE A 98 11.30 -1.37 -21.60
N CYS A 99 10.99 -0.63 -20.52
CA CYS A 99 9.71 0.07 -20.37
C CYS A 99 9.50 1.11 -21.47
N GLN A 100 10.51 1.95 -21.74
CA GLN A 100 10.46 2.95 -22.80
C GLN A 100 10.26 2.32 -24.19
N LYS A 101 11.02 1.26 -24.50
CA LYS A 101 10.87 0.54 -25.78
C LYS A 101 9.50 -0.12 -25.94
N LYS A 102 8.92 -0.68 -24.86
CA LYS A 102 7.56 -1.20 -24.87
C LYS A 102 6.53 -0.10 -25.08
N HIS A 103 6.69 1.04 -24.42
CA HIS A 103 5.82 2.19 -24.61
C HIS A 103 5.86 2.68 -26.06
N TYR A 104 7.05 2.81 -26.64
CA TYR A 104 7.25 3.17 -28.04
C TYR A 104 6.55 2.22 -29.01
N LEU A 105 6.67 0.90 -28.77
CA LEU A 105 6.01 -0.14 -29.57
C LEU A 105 4.49 -0.04 -29.62
N TYR A 106 3.86 0.51 -28.57
CA TYR A 106 2.40 0.61 -28.47
C TYR A 106 1.87 2.00 -28.88
N ARG A 107 2.73 3.01 -28.96
CA ARG A 107 2.36 4.38 -29.35
C ARG A 107 2.47 4.64 -30.85
N GLN A 108 3.39 3.97 -31.55
CA GLN A 108 3.70 4.24 -32.96
C GLN A 108 3.25 3.11 -33.88
N ASN A 109 2.62 3.46 -35.00
CA ASN A 109 2.25 2.53 -36.07
C ASN A 109 3.43 2.38 -37.05
N ASP A 110 4.54 1.83 -36.53
CA ASP A 110 5.80 1.69 -37.26
C ASP A 110 5.80 0.54 -38.28
N ARG A 111 6.67 0.65 -39.30
CA ARG A 111 6.92 -0.45 -40.26
C ARG A 111 7.33 -1.73 -39.53
N ASN A 112 6.80 -2.88 -39.97
CA ASN A 112 7.04 -4.19 -39.35
C ASN A 112 8.52 -4.51 -39.08
N LYS A 113 9.46 -4.11 -39.95
CA LYS A 113 10.91 -4.35 -39.74
C LYS A 113 11.48 -3.60 -38.53
N ARG A 114 11.08 -2.35 -38.29
CA ARG A 114 11.55 -1.55 -37.13
C ARG A 114 10.97 -2.11 -35.84
N ARG A 115 9.68 -2.46 -35.88
CA ARG A 115 8.98 -3.12 -34.78
C ARG A 115 9.67 -4.43 -34.35
N GLN A 116 10.07 -5.27 -35.31
CA GLN A 116 10.80 -6.50 -35.04
C GLN A 116 12.17 -6.26 -34.38
N LYS A 117 12.93 -5.24 -34.83
CA LYS A 117 14.21 -4.87 -34.19
C LYS A 117 14.00 -4.45 -32.73
N ILE A 118 12.95 -3.69 -32.43
CA ILE A 118 12.64 -3.27 -31.06
C ILE A 118 12.23 -4.47 -30.20
N PHE A 119 11.41 -5.40 -30.72
CA PHE A 119 11.08 -6.64 -30.03
C PHE A 119 12.33 -7.48 -29.70
N GLN A 120 13.25 -7.64 -30.66
CA GLN A 120 14.51 -8.35 -30.43
C GLN A 120 15.36 -7.66 -29.35
N LYS A 121 15.41 -6.32 -29.37
CA LYS A 121 16.16 -5.55 -28.38
C LYS A 121 15.57 -5.69 -26.98
N ILE A 122 14.24 -5.64 -26.87
CA ILE A 122 13.52 -5.92 -25.61
C ILE A 122 13.82 -7.34 -25.10
N ALA A 123 13.82 -8.34 -25.98
CA ALA A 123 14.14 -9.72 -25.59
C ALA A 123 15.58 -9.87 -25.08
N GLN A 124 16.54 -9.21 -25.75
CA GLN A 124 17.94 -9.18 -25.32
C GLN A 124 18.11 -8.49 -23.96
N GLU A 125 17.50 -7.32 -23.78
CA GLU A 125 17.58 -6.56 -22.53
C GLU A 125 16.87 -7.27 -21.38
N ASN A 126 15.73 -7.93 -21.63
CA ASN A 126 15.05 -8.77 -20.64
C ASN A 126 15.96 -9.91 -20.16
N LYS A 127 16.64 -10.60 -21.09
CA LYS A 127 17.56 -11.69 -20.72
C LYS A 127 18.68 -11.17 -19.83
N ARG A 128 19.30 -10.05 -20.23
CA ARG A 128 20.38 -9.41 -19.46
C ARG A 128 19.91 -8.93 -18.09
N LEU A 129 18.72 -8.34 -18.01
CA LEU A 129 18.12 -7.89 -16.74
C LEU A 129 17.96 -9.05 -15.75
N LEU A 130 17.49 -10.22 -16.22
CA LEU A 130 17.34 -11.40 -15.37
C LEU A 130 18.69 -11.95 -14.91
N GLU A 131 19.70 -11.94 -15.77
CA GLU A 131 21.07 -12.34 -15.42
C GLU A 131 21.69 -11.41 -14.37
N ASP A 132 21.49 -10.09 -14.49
CA ASP A 132 22.04 -9.12 -13.55
C ASP A 132 21.29 -9.14 -12.21
N ILE A 133 19.96 -9.35 -12.21
CA ILE A 133 19.17 -9.61 -10.99
C ILE A 133 19.66 -10.88 -10.27
N HIS A 134 19.92 -11.95 -11.03
CA HIS A 134 20.43 -13.19 -10.45
C HIS A 134 21.79 -12.99 -9.77
N LYS A 135 22.70 -12.22 -10.39
CA LYS A 135 23.99 -11.87 -9.79
C LYS A 135 23.84 -10.98 -8.56
N TYR A 136 22.93 -10.00 -8.61
CA TYR A 136 22.64 -9.13 -7.47
C TYR A 136 22.11 -9.90 -6.27
N ASN A 137 21.18 -10.84 -6.51
CA ASN A 137 20.60 -11.70 -5.46
C ASN A 137 21.59 -12.71 -4.85
N GLN A 138 22.75 -12.92 -5.47
CA GLN A 138 23.82 -13.75 -4.89
C GLN A 138 24.71 -12.96 -3.93
N GLN A 139 24.55 -11.64 -3.83
CA GLN A 139 25.34 -10.82 -2.92
C GLN A 139 24.77 -10.90 -1.50
N PRO A 140 25.63 -11.03 -0.47
CA PRO A 140 25.20 -11.26 0.91
C PRO A 140 24.57 -10.03 1.60
N ASP A 141 24.82 -8.82 1.09
CA ASP A 141 24.42 -7.54 1.70
C ASP A 141 23.23 -6.86 0.99
N GLY A 142 22.70 -7.45 -0.08
CA GLY A 142 21.60 -6.88 -0.87
C GLY A 142 20.23 -7.41 -0.46
N ASP A 143 19.23 -6.52 -0.39
CA ASP A 143 17.83 -6.92 -0.30
C ASP A 143 17.45 -7.72 -1.57
N PRO A 144 17.03 -8.98 -1.48
CA PRO A 144 16.82 -9.83 -2.64
C PRO A 144 15.67 -9.31 -3.51
N ILE A 145 15.92 -9.17 -4.81
CA ILE A 145 14.95 -8.76 -5.82
C ILE A 145 14.08 -9.96 -6.19
N ASP A 146 12.77 -9.84 -6.00
CA ASP A 146 11.79 -10.83 -6.46
C ASP A 146 11.66 -10.77 -7.99
N THR A 147 12.31 -11.71 -8.66
CA THR A 147 12.35 -11.81 -10.12
C THR A 147 10.95 -11.94 -10.73
N ASN A 148 10.02 -12.61 -10.05
CA ASN A 148 8.66 -12.81 -10.57
C ASN A 148 7.89 -11.49 -10.63
N LYS A 149 8.04 -10.63 -9.61
CA LYS A 149 7.43 -9.29 -9.59
C LYS A 149 7.98 -8.39 -10.69
N VAL A 150 9.28 -8.48 -10.98
CA VAL A 150 9.89 -7.69 -12.07
C VAL A 150 9.31 -8.12 -13.42
N VAL A 151 9.20 -9.43 -13.66
CA VAL A 151 8.60 -9.98 -14.89
C VAL A 151 7.12 -9.59 -15.00
N GLU A 152 6.35 -9.67 -13.92
CA GLU A 152 4.95 -9.27 -13.86
C GLU A 152 4.78 -7.78 -14.24
N LYS A 153 5.56 -6.89 -13.60
CA LYS A 153 5.55 -5.44 -13.90
C LYS A 153 5.92 -5.16 -15.35
N LEU A 154 6.90 -5.86 -15.90
CA LEU A 154 7.27 -5.71 -17.31
C LEU A 154 6.17 -6.26 -18.24
N SER A 155 5.41 -7.27 -17.82
CA SER A 155 4.35 -7.87 -18.63
C SER A 155 3.07 -7.04 -18.66
N THR A 156 2.79 -6.26 -17.61
CA THR A 156 1.61 -5.38 -17.58
C THR A 156 1.73 -4.26 -18.63
N LYS A 157 0.68 -4.09 -19.42
CA LYS A 157 0.58 -3.04 -20.45
C LYS A 157 0.43 -1.62 -19.86
N SER A 158 0.30 -1.50 -18.53
CA SER A 158 0.05 -0.23 -17.87
C SER A 158 1.35 0.55 -17.74
N ALA A 159 1.48 1.60 -18.54
CA ALA A 159 2.66 2.47 -18.61
C ALA A 159 2.83 3.40 -17.39
N GLU A 160 2.06 3.22 -16.32
CA GLU A 160 1.90 4.27 -15.29
C GLU A 160 2.69 4.07 -14.00
N SER A 161 3.35 2.93 -13.80
CA SER A 161 4.13 2.71 -12.57
C SER A 161 5.62 2.66 -12.86
N MET A 162 6.22 3.84 -13.03
CA MET A 162 7.68 4.06 -13.00
C MET A 162 8.21 3.98 -11.54
N ILE A 163 7.76 2.97 -10.80
CA ILE A 163 8.14 2.69 -9.41
C ILE A 163 9.12 1.52 -9.47
N TRP A 164 10.39 1.78 -9.15
CA TRP A 164 11.45 0.78 -9.22
C TRP A 164 11.12 -0.47 -8.38
N PRO A 165 11.72 -1.62 -8.70
CA PRO A 165 11.52 -2.85 -7.90
C PRO A 165 11.91 -2.67 -6.43
N TRP A 166 12.88 -1.80 -6.12
CA TRP A 166 13.31 -1.46 -4.75
C TRP A 166 12.85 -0.09 -4.25
N GLN A 167 12.39 0.81 -5.12
CA GLN A 167 11.88 2.11 -4.70
C GLN A 167 10.43 1.94 -4.24
N GLU A 168 10.25 1.53 -2.99
CA GLU A 168 8.92 1.55 -2.41
C GLU A 168 8.44 3.01 -2.27
N PRO A 169 7.20 3.34 -2.68
CA PRO A 169 6.63 4.64 -2.41
C PRO A 169 6.62 4.86 -0.89
N ASN A 170 7.54 5.71 -0.39
CA ASN A 170 7.76 6.09 1.02
C ASN A 170 7.20 5.03 1.99
N ARG A 171 7.91 3.88 2.09
CA ARG A 171 7.53 2.72 2.92
C ARG A 171 7.09 3.17 4.32
N GLU A 172 7.81 4.12 4.91
CA GLU A 172 7.57 4.65 6.25
C GLU A 172 6.20 5.32 6.38
N GLU A 173 5.86 6.25 5.50
CA GLU A 173 4.59 6.99 5.56
C GLU A 173 3.39 6.06 5.30
N LYS A 174 3.55 5.12 4.35
CA LYS A 174 2.56 4.07 4.11
C LYS A 174 2.40 3.17 5.34
N GLN A 175 3.50 2.76 5.98
CA GLN A 175 3.46 1.94 7.20
C GLN A 175 2.85 2.69 8.38
N ILE A 176 3.12 3.99 8.52
CA ILE A 176 2.52 4.84 9.55
C ILE A 176 1.01 4.91 9.34
N LEU A 177 0.54 5.20 8.13
CA LEU A 177 -0.89 5.25 7.82
C LEU A 177 -1.58 3.90 8.09
N VAL A 178 -0.96 2.78 7.68
CA VAL A 178 -1.50 1.44 7.97
C VAL A 178 -1.54 1.17 9.48
N LYS A 179 -0.50 1.56 10.23
CA LYS A 179 -0.48 1.44 11.69
C LYS A 179 -1.60 2.28 12.34
N GLU A 180 -1.80 3.52 11.91
CA GLU A 180 -2.87 4.39 12.41
C GLU A 180 -4.27 3.81 12.11
N MET A 181 -4.47 3.24 10.92
CA MET A 181 -5.72 2.55 10.55
C MET A 181 -5.96 1.30 11.40
N MET A 182 -4.92 0.51 11.68
CA MET A 182 -5.00 -0.65 12.59
C MET A 182 -5.32 -0.23 14.03
N GLN A 183 -4.66 0.81 14.53
CA GLN A 183 -4.92 1.36 15.87
C GLN A 183 -6.36 1.85 15.99
N HIS A 184 -6.88 2.53 14.97
CA HIS A 184 -8.28 2.96 14.95
C HIS A 184 -9.25 1.76 14.99
N CYS A 185 -8.97 0.69 14.23
CA CYS A 185 -9.77 -0.54 14.30
C CYS A 185 -9.73 -1.17 15.70
N GLN A 186 -8.54 -1.22 16.31
CA GLN A 186 -8.36 -1.80 17.64
C GLN A 186 -9.10 -0.99 18.70
N TYR A 187 -9.01 0.34 18.65
CA TYR A 187 -9.76 1.24 19.54
C TYR A 187 -11.28 0.99 19.48
N LEU A 188 -11.82 0.84 18.26
CA LEU A 188 -13.26 0.56 18.09
C LEU A 188 -13.63 -0.82 18.65
N LYS A 189 -12.78 -1.84 18.47
CA LYS A 189 -12.98 -3.18 19.08
C LYS A 189 -12.96 -3.11 20.60
N ASP A 190 -11.96 -2.46 21.18
CA ASP A 190 -11.82 -2.33 22.62
C ASP A 190 -12.98 -1.55 23.24
N SER A 191 -13.47 -0.52 22.55
CA SER A 191 -14.62 0.27 22.98
C SER A 191 -15.91 -0.56 23.00
N VAL A 192 -16.13 -1.42 21.99
CA VAL A 192 -17.25 -2.37 21.98
C VAL A 192 -17.15 -3.35 23.14
N SER A 193 -15.97 -3.95 23.36
CA SER A 193 -15.74 -4.87 24.48
C SER A 193 -16.01 -4.21 25.83
N LYS A 194 -15.52 -2.97 26.03
CA LYS A 194 -15.77 -2.21 27.27
C LYS A 194 -17.26 -2.00 27.53
N VAL A 195 -18.04 -1.59 26.52
CA VAL A 195 -19.49 -1.40 26.67
C VAL A 195 -20.18 -2.74 26.99
N GLN A 196 -19.78 -3.82 26.34
CA GLN A 196 -20.32 -5.16 26.63
C GLN A 196 -20.02 -5.61 28.07
N THR A 197 -18.79 -5.38 28.56
CA THR A 197 -18.42 -5.68 29.95
C THR A 197 -19.26 -4.88 30.95
N LEU A 198 -19.54 -3.60 30.66
CA LEU A 198 -20.41 -2.77 31.51
C LEU A 198 -21.88 -3.20 31.47
N MET A 199 -22.36 -3.79 30.37
CA MET A 199 -23.73 -4.28 30.26
C MET A 199 -24.01 -5.55 31.08
N ALA A 200 -23.01 -6.39 31.31
CA ALA A 200 -23.16 -7.65 32.06
C ALA A 200 -23.66 -7.45 33.51
N PRO A 201 -23.02 -6.63 34.36
CA PRO A 201 -23.48 -6.42 35.74
C PRO A 201 -24.83 -5.70 35.80
N VAL A 202 -25.08 -4.75 34.89
CA VAL A 202 -26.36 -4.01 34.82
C VAL A 202 -27.51 -4.96 34.41
N SER A 203 -27.25 -5.92 33.52
CA SER A 203 -28.20 -6.98 33.18
C SER A 203 -28.48 -7.92 34.36
N LEU A 204 -27.46 -8.27 35.14
CA LEU A 204 -27.63 -9.11 36.33
C LEU A 204 -28.47 -8.42 37.40
N ILE A 205 -28.23 -7.13 37.66
CA ILE A 205 -28.99 -6.33 38.63
C ILE A 205 -30.47 -6.25 38.23
N THR A 206 -30.74 -6.01 36.94
CA THR A 206 -32.13 -5.94 36.44
C THR A 206 -32.86 -7.28 36.49
N GLN A 207 -32.15 -8.40 36.40
CA GLN A 207 -32.73 -9.75 36.55
C GLN A 207 -32.95 -10.15 38.02
N THR A 208 -32.07 -9.71 38.92
CA THR A 208 -32.10 -10.10 40.34
C THR A 208 -33.12 -9.28 41.15
N GLY A 209 -33.58 -8.14 40.62
CA GLY A 209 -34.56 -7.26 41.30
C GLY A 209 -34.02 -6.54 42.54
N SER A 210 -32.71 -6.66 42.80
CA SER A 210 -32.01 -6.03 43.92
C SER A 210 -31.15 -4.89 43.40
N TYR A 211 -31.58 -3.65 43.63
CA TYR A 211 -30.95 -2.45 43.09
C TYR A 211 -30.05 -1.78 44.13
N PRO A 212 -28.72 -1.89 44.00
CA PRO A 212 -27.79 -1.24 44.92
C PRO A 212 -27.79 0.29 44.74
N ASN A 213 -27.31 1.00 45.77
CA ASN A 213 -27.05 2.45 45.76
C ASN A 213 -28.28 3.37 45.63
N GLY A 214 -29.49 2.88 45.92
CA GLY A 214 -30.71 3.71 45.90
C GLY A 214 -31.16 4.15 44.51
N ILE A 215 -30.60 3.54 43.46
CA ILE A 215 -31.03 3.76 42.07
C ILE A 215 -32.27 2.88 41.83
N THR A 216 -33.31 3.46 41.22
CA THR A 216 -34.55 2.73 40.93
C THR A 216 -34.36 1.71 39.80
N GLU A 217 -35.26 0.74 39.72
CA GLU A 217 -35.35 -0.20 38.59
C GLU A 217 -35.36 0.53 37.23
N GLU A 218 -36.11 1.62 37.15
CA GLU A 218 -36.21 2.46 35.96
C GLU A 218 -34.87 3.13 35.61
N GLY A 219 -34.08 3.52 36.61
CA GLY A 219 -32.73 4.03 36.42
C GLY A 219 -31.79 3.00 35.78
N TYR A 220 -31.85 1.75 36.25
CA TYR A 220 -31.08 0.65 35.67
C TYR A 220 -31.56 0.26 34.26
N LYS A 221 -32.88 0.27 34.01
CA LYS A 221 -33.45 0.09 32.66
C LYS A 221 -32.98 1.21 31.71
N GLY A 222 -33.00 2.46 32.16
CA GLY A 222 -32.49 3.61 31.42
C GLY A 222 -31.00 3.49 31.09
N LEU A 223 -30.18 3.08 32.07
CA LEU A 223 -28.75 2.82 31.86
C LEU A 223 -28.52 1.72 30.82
N MET A 224 -29.28 0.61 30.88
CA MET A 224 -29.23 -0.44 29.87
C MET A 224 -29.58 0.06 28.47
N CYS A 225 -30.59 0.93 28.34
CA CYS A 225 -30.95 1.54 27.06
C CYS A 225 -29.80 2.40 26.50
N LEU A 226 -29.14 3.20 27.34
CA LEU A 226 -27.99 4.02 26.93
C LEU A 226 -26.80 3.16 26.49
N LEU A 227 -26.49 2.09 27.24
CA LEU A 227 -25.41 1.16 26.88
C LEU A 227 -25.71 0.42 25.56
N ARG A 228 -26.97 -0.02 25.34
CA ARG A 228 -27.40 -0.63 24.07
C ARG A 228 -27.28 0.34 22.90
N ARG A 229 -27.69 1.60 23.09
CA ARG A 229 -27.55 2.64 22.05
C ARG A 229 -26.08 2.88 21.71
N ASN A 230 -25.22 3.04 22.72
CA ASN A 230 -23.78 3.21 22.51
C ASN A 230 -23.16 2.01 21.78
N LEU A 231 -23.52 0.79 22.17
CA LEU A 231 -23.07 -0.43 21.49
C LEU A 231 -23.50 -0.46 20.02
N HIS A 232 -24.73 -0.06 19.73
CA HIS A 232 -25.24 0.06 18.37
C HIS A 232 -24.43 1.08 17.55
N ASP A 233 -24.20 2.27 18.10
CA ASP A 233 -23.44 3.33 17.43
C ASP A 233 -21.98 2.92 17.15
N LEU A 234 -21.33 2.25 18.11
CA LEU A 234 -19.98 1.71 17.92
C LEU A 234 -19.91 0.61 16.85
N ARG A 235 -20.92 -0.27 16.79
CA ARG A 235 -21.01 -1.30 15.74
C ARG A 235 -21.26 -0.68 14.37
N LEU A 236 -22.08 0.36 14.29
CA LEU A 236 -22.29 1.12 13.06
C LEU A 236 -20.98 1.76 12.60
N LYS A 237 -20.24 2.40 13.51
CA LYS A 237 -18.89 2.94 13.21
C LYS A 237 -17.95 1.86 12.69
N GLN A 238 -17.90 0.68 13.32
CA GLN A 238 -17.07 -0.44 12.83
C GLN A 238 -17.42 -0.84 11.40
N GLN A 239 -18.71 -0.91 11.05
CA GLN A 239 -19.17 -1.21 9.69
C GLN A 239 -18.79 -0.12 8.69
N THR A 240 -18.98 1.16 9.05
CA THR A 240 -18.60 2.32 8.22
C THR A 240 -17.12 2.34 7.92
N VAL A 241 -16.28 2.02 8.90
CA VAL A 241 -14.82 2.01 8.77
C VAL A 241 -14.31 0.77 8.00
N ALA A 242 -15.04 -0.35 8.05
CA ALA A 242 -14.64 -1.59 7.40
C ALA A 242 -14.50 -1.45 5.88
N GLY A 243 -15.40 -0.74 5.21
CA GLY A 243 -15.35 -0.57 3.74
C GLY A 243 -14.08 0.13 3.25
N PRO A 244 -13.79 1.37 3.71
CA PRO A 244 -12.60 2.12 3.32
C PRO A 244 -11.28 1.41 3.66
N TYR A 245 -11.25 0.66 4.77
CA TYR A 245 -10.04 -0.01 5.22
C TYR A 245 -9.84 -1.39 4.59
N ARG A 246 -10.91 -2.11 4.21
CA ARG A 246 -10.84 -3.44 3.62
C ARG A 246 -9.92 -3.46 2.40
N GLY A 247 -10.04 -2.48 1.50
CA GLY A 247 -9.18 -2.41 0.29
C GLY A 247 -7.71 -2.09 0.56
N ILE A 248 -7.35 -1.66 1.78
CA ILE A 248 -6.00 -1.23 2.16
C ILE A 248 -5.34 -2.26 3.10
N LEU A 249 -6.12 -2.87 3.99
CA LEU A 249 -5.66 -3.81 5.01
C LEU A 249 -5.79 -5.29 4.60
N GLU A 250 -6.61 -5.63 3.60
CA GLU A 250 -6.62 -6.99 3.06
C GLU A 250 -5.31 -7.25 2.30
N PRO A 251 -4.56 -8.32 2.63
CA PRO A 251 -3.51 -8.78 1.75
C PRO A 251 -4.17 -9.22 0.44
N SER A 252 -3.77 -8.61 -0.68
CA SER A 252 -4.12 -9.13 -2.00
C SER A 252 -3.90 -10.65 -2.00
N PRO A 253 -4.93 -11.47 -2.29
CA PRO A 253 -4.81 -12.91 -2.18
C PRO A 253 -3.73 -13.34 -3.15
N ARG A 254 -2.59 -13.77 -2.59
CA ARG A 254 -1.56 -14.45 -3.37
C ARG A 254 -2.25 -15.64 -4.02
N LEU A 255 -2.37 -15.59 -5.33
CA LEU A 255 -2.81 -16.70 -6.15
C LEU A 255 -1.87 -17.87 -5.86
N VAL A 256 -2.30 -18.76 -4.96
CA VAL A 256 -1.77 -20.11 -4.86
C VAL A 256 -2.27 -20.83 -6.11
N GLY A 257 -1.50 -20.68 -7.19
CA GLY A 257 -1.62 -21.51 -8.38
C GLY A 257 -1.24 -22.94 -8.01
N GLY A 258 -2.22 -23.84 -8.10
CA GLY A 258 -2.01 -25.26 -7.88
C GLY A 258 -1.07 -25.89 -8.90
N GLY A 259 -0.30 -26.87 -8.43
CA GLY A 259 0.51 -27.76 -9.24
C GLY A 259 0.37 -29.19 -8.73
N ARG A 260 -0.34 -30.01 -9.51
CA ARG A 260 -0.60 -31.42 -9.28
C ARG A 260 0.70 -32.25 -9.30
N GLY A 261 0.67 -33.35 -8.54
CA GLY A 261 1.16 -34.64 -9.04
C GLY A 261 2.38 -35.21 -8.33
N GLN A 262 2.17 -36.25 -7.52
CA GLN A 262 2.97 -37.46 -7.62
C GLN A 262 2.08 -38.68 -7.36
N GLY A 263 1.85 -39.45 -8.43
CA GLY A 263 1.26 -40.78 -8.34
C GLY A 263 2.25 -41.75 -7.73
N SER A 264 1.86 -42.42 -6.66
CA SER A 264 2.56 -43.60 -6.17
C SER A 264 1.84 -44.85 -6.69
N ARG A 265 2.39 -45.43 -7.75
CA ARG A 265 2.16 -46.83 -8.13
C ARG A 265 2.65 -47.72 -6.98
N LYS A 266 1.73 -48.32 -6.21
CA LYS A 266 2.06 -49.53 -5.45
C LYS A 266 1.67 -50.75 -6.29
N ARG A 267 2.68 -51.48 -6.74
CA ARG A 267 2.59 -52.86 -7.20
C ARG A 267 2.12 -53.70 -6.00
N LEU A 268 1.02 -54.43 -6.14
CA LEU A 268 0.82 -55.67 -5.38
C LEU A 268 1.26 -56.81 -6.27
N ALA A 269 2.25 -57.55 -5.79
CA ALA A 269 2.60 -58.88 -6.26
C ALA A 269 2.58 -59.79 -5.03
N LYS A 270 1.95 -60.95 -5.22
CA LYS A 270 1.62 -62.03 -4.28
C LYS A 270 0.39 -61.80 -3.42
#